data_AF-A0A9E0QXA0-F1
#
_entry.id   AF-A0A9E0QXA0-F1
#
_cell.length_a   1.000
_cell.length_b   1.000
_cell.length_c   1.000
_cell.angle_alpha   90.00
_cell.angle_beta   90.00
_cell.angle_gamma   90.00
#
_symmetry.space_group_name_H-M   'P 1'
#
loop_
_entity.id
_entity.type
_entity.pdbx_description
1 polymer ?
#
loop_
_entity_poly.entity_id
_entity_poly.type
_entity_poly.pdbx_seq_one_letter_code
_entity_poly.pdbx_strand_id
1 'polypeptide(L)'
;MVALTEALYRADSAKMQVLLAEEARLRADLTQLEDMRRAARDLPQDQASGYREVGADILWQGWIGQSKARLHSELARVLGRKGQISRELRRSFGKHQAAAQLSVEETRRAAQRRDLSRLALLDSLAQLYRIPPD
;
A
#
# COMPACT_ATOMS: atom_id res chain seq x y z
N MET A 1 11.90 -18.35 6.70
CA MET A 1 12.36 -16.98 6.39
C MET A 1 11.46 -16.26 5.38
N VAL A 2 11.18 -16.81 4.19
CA VAL A 2 10.29 -16.16 3.18
C VAL A 2 8.89 -15.85 3.70
N ALA A 3 8.24 -16.82 4.35
CA ALA A 3 6.88 -16.62 4.90
C ALA A 3 6.82 -15.50 5.94
N LEU A 4 7.87 -15.33 6.74
CA LEU A 4 7.96 -14.25 7.73
C LEU A 4 8.09 -12.88 7.07
N THR A 5 8.99 -12.75 6.09
CA THR A 5 9.17 -11.47 5.38
C THR A 5 7.95 -11.10 4.53
N GLU A 6 7.26 -12.10 3.98
CA GLU A 6 5.98 -11.94 3.30
C GLU A 6 4.88 -11.44 4.25
N ALA A 7 4.73 -12.07 5.43
CA ALA A 7 3.75 -11.65 6.42
C ALA A 7 3.97 -10.19 6.88
N LEU A 8 5.23 -9.79 7.10
CA LEU A 8 5.58 -8.40 7.44
C LEU A 8 5.22 -7.44 6.30
N TYR A 9 5.57 -7.78 5.06
CA TYR A 9 5.20 -6.97 3.89
C TYR A 9 3.68 -6.81 3.74
N ARG A 10 2.92 -7.89 3.93
CA ARG A 10 1.45 -7.85 3.88
C ARG A 10 0.87 -6.98 4.99
N ALA A 11 1.40 -7.07 6.21
CA ALA A 11 0.97 -6.24 7.33
C ALA A 11 1.21 -4.75 7.06
N ASP A 12 2.38 -4.38 6.55
CA ASP A 12 2.69 -2.98 6.22
C ASP A 12 1.85 -2.49 5.02
N SER A 13 1.56 -3.37 4.06
CA SER A 13 0.68 -3.06 2.93
C SER A 13 -0.74 -2.76 3.42
N ALA A 14 -1.27 -3.55 4.35
CA ALA A 14 -2.58 -3.31 4.95
C ALA A 14 -2.65 -1.96 5.67
N LYS A 15 -1.63 -1.60 6.45
CA LYS A 15 -1.54 -0.27 7.09
C LYS A 15 -1.55 0.87 6.06
N MET A 16 -0.81 0.71 4.96
CA MET A 16 -0.81 1.69 3.86
C MET A 16 -2.19 1.84 3.22
N GLN A 17 -2.91 0.74 3.00
CA GLN A 17 -4.26 0.78 2.42
C GLN A 17 -5.25 1.56 3.29
N VAL A 18 -5.18 1.40 4.62
CA VAL A 18 -6.01 2.19 5.55
C VAL A 18 -5.74 3.69 5.38
N LEU A 19 -4.48 4.10 5.28
CA LEU A 19 -4.13 5.52 5.07
C LEU A 19 -4.58 6.04 3.71
N LEU A 20 -4.51 5.24 2.66
CA LEU A 20 -4.98 5.63 1.33
C LEU A 20 -6.51 5.83 1.31
N ALA A 21 -7.25 4.96 2.00
CA ALA A 21 -8.69 5.12 2.15
C ALA A 21 -9.05 6.39 2.94
N GLU A 22 -8.33 6.68 4.02
CA GLU A 22 -8.49 7.91 4.82
C GLU A 22 -8.17 9.16 3.98
N GLU A 23 -7.09 9.15 3.21
CA GLU A 23 -6.73 10.24 2.29
C GLU A 23 -7.81 10.47 1.23
N ALA A 24 -8.31 9.40 0.60
CA ALA A 24 -9.34 9.48 -0.41
C ALA A 24 -10.63 10.09 0.15
N ARG A 25 -11.06 9.66 1.34
CA ARG A 25 -12.21 10.24 2.04
C ARG A 25 -12.03 11.73 2.31
N LEU A 26 -10.90 12.15 2.90
CA LEU A 26 -10.65 13.55 3.22
C LEU A 26 -10.64 14.45 1.97
N ARG A 27 -10.13 13.93 0.84
CA ARG A 27 -10.19 14.64 -0.45
C ARG A 27 -11.61 14.74 -0.98
N ALA A 28 -12.41 13.69 -0.86
CA ALA A 28 -13.83 13.72 -1.24
C ALA A 28 -14.60 14.74 -0.39
N ASP A 29 -14.39 14.75 0.92
CA ASP A 29 -15.01 15.73 1.84
C ASP A 29 -14.63 17.18 1.46
N LEU A 30 -13.38 17.42 1.06
CA LEU A 30 -12.94 18.73 0.57
C LEU A 30 -13.61 19.13 -0.75
N THR A 31 -13.72 18.20 -1.70
CA THR A 31 -14.42 18.44 -2.97
C THR A 31 -15.89 18.77 -2.72
N GLN A 32 -16.57 18.00 -1.86
CA GLN A 32 -17.95 18.25 -1.49
C GLN A 32 -18.14 19.63 -0.83
N LEU A 33 -17.22 20.03 0.05
CA LEU A 33 -17.27 21.35 0.69
C LEU A 33 -17.15 22.49 -0.33
N GLU A 34 -16.27 22.33 -1.32
CA GLU A 34 -16.12 23.31 -2.41
C GLU A 34 -17.33 23.32 -3.36
N ASP A 35 -17.96 22.17 -3.60
CA ASP A 35 -19.19 22.07 -4.38
C ASP A 35 -20.35 22.79 -3.70
N MET A 36 -20.54 22.60 -2.39
CA MET A 36 -21.53 23.34 -1.60
C MET A 36 -21.30 24.85 -1.68
N ARG A 37 -20.02 25.28 -1.60
CA ARG A 37 -19.66 26.69 -1.70
C ARG A 37 -19.99 27.28 -3.07
N ARG A 38 -19.73 26.53 -4.16
CA ARG A 38 -20.07 26.94 -5.53
C ARG A 38 -21.57 27.02 -5.74
N ALA A 39 -22.32 25.98 -5.35
CA ALA A 39 -23.76 25.92 -5.50
C ALA A 39 -24.50 27.10 -4.83
N ALA A 40 -24.04 27.50 -3.63
CA ALA A 40 -24.63 28.65 -2.93
C ALA A 40 -24.26 30.01 -3.56
N ARG A 41 -23.10 30.10 -4.24
CA ARG A 41 -22.71 31.31 -4.99
C ARG A 41 -23.52 31.47 -6.28
N ASP A 42 -23.83 30.36 -6.94
CA ASP A 42 -24.49 30.34 -8.25
C ASP A 42 -26.04 30.46 -8.15
N LEU A 43 -26.59 30.62 -6.95
CA LEU A 43 -28.03 30.78 -6.72
C LEU A 43 -28.54 32.15 -7.24
N PRO A 44 -29.57 32.20 -8.12
CA PRO A 44 -30.12 33.44 -8.66
C PRO A 44 -30.58 34.43 -7.58
N GLN A 45 -30.37 35.73 -7.79
CA GLN A 45 -30.66 36.80 -6.81
C GLN A 45 -32.14 36.84 -6.38
N ASP A 46 -33.01 36.49 -7.31
CA ASP A 46 -34.47 36.45 -7.23
C ASP A 46 -34.98 35.32 -6.31
N GLN A 47 -34.16 34.29 -6.04
CA GLN A 47 -34.41 33.26 -5.01
C GLN A 47 -33.57 33.47 -3.73
N ALA A 48 -32.56 34.35 -3.78
CA ALA A 48 -31.62 34.57 -2.67
C ALA A 48 -32.15 35.53 -1.58
N SER A 49 -33.21 36.28 -1.87
CA SER A 49 -33.75 37.34 -0.99
C SER A 49 -34.33 36.83 0.34
N GLY A 50 -34.71 35.56 0.44
CA GLY A 50 -35.21 34.96 1.69
C GLY A 50 -34.12 34.26 2.53
N TYR A 51 -32.96 33.98 1.94
CA TYR A 51 -31.88 33.19 2.56
C TYR A 51 -30.65 34.03 2.97
N ARG A 52 -30.53 35.26 2.44
CA ARG A 52 -29.47 36.22 2.79
C ARG A 52 -29.95 37.24 3.82
N GLU A 53 -30.28 36.80 5.02
CA GLU A 53 -30.01 37.67 6.17
C GLU A 53 -28.48 37.74 6.29
N VAL A 54 -27.90 38.93 6.16
CA VAL A 54 -26.44 39.16 6.10
C VAL A 54 -25.67 38.43 7.22
N GLY A 55 -26.29 38.22 8.39
CA GLY A 55 -25.70 37.45 9.49
C GLY A 55 -25.58 35.94 9.23
N ALA A 56 -26.53 35.33 8.51
CA ALA A 56 -26.52 33.91 8.19
C ALA A 56 -25.43 33.56 7.18
N ASP A 57 -25.15 34.44 6.21
CA ASP A 57 -24.07 34.25 5.23
C ASP A 57 -22.69 34.32 5.91
N ILE A 58 -22.46 35.29 6.81
CA ILE A 58 -21.18 35.42 7.53
C ILE A 58 -20.88 34.17 8.37
N LEU A 59 -21.88 33.65 9.11
CA LEU A 59 -21.73 32.44 9.91
C LEU A 59 -21.44 31.22 9.03
N TRP A 60 -22.13 31.09 7.91
CA TRP A 60 -21.92 29.99 6.96
C TRP A 60 -20.53 30.06 6.30
N GLN A 61 -20.07 31.24 5.85
CA GLN A 61 -18.71 31.43 5.33
C GLN A 61 -17.64 31.10 6.39
N GLY A 62 -17.87 31.51 7.64
CA GLY A 62 -17.00 31.16 8.76
C GLY A 62 -16.92 29.65 8.98
N TRP A 63 -18.06 28.96 8.95
CA TRP A 63 -18.11 27.50 9.07
C TRP A 63 -17.38 26.78 7.92
N ILE A 64 -17.55 27.24 6.67
CA ILE A 64 -16.80 26.70 5.52
C ILE A 64 -15.29 26.86 5.74
N GLY A 65 -14.84 28.04 6.16
CA GLY A 65 -13.42 28.32 6.42
C GLY A 65 -12.84 27.42 7.51
N GLN A 66 -13.52 27.29 8.64
CA GLN A 66 -13.11 26.41 9.74
C GLN A 66 -13.10 24.93 9.33
N SER A 67 -14.12 24.49 8.61
CA SER A 67 -14.23 23.12 8.11
C SER A 67 -13.10 22.78 7.14
N LYS A 68 -12.77 23.69 6.22
CA LYS A 68 -11.65 23.54 5.29
C LYS A 68 -10.31 23.46 6.01
N ALA A 69 -10.07 24.34 6.98
CA ALA A 69 -8.84 24.34 7.77
C ALA A 69 -8.67 23.03 8.56
N ARG A 70 -9.75 22.53 9.16
CA ARG A 70 -9.77 21.24 9.84
C ARG A 70 -9.44 20.08 8.89
N LEU A 71 -10.13 19.99 7.75
CA LEU A 71 -9.90 18.94 6.75
C LEU A 71 -8.47 18.96 6.18
N HIS A 72 -7.92 20.15 5.90
CA HIS A 72 -6.52 20.29 5.47
C HIS A 72 -5.54 19.82 6.54
N SER A 73 -5.81 20.14 7.81
CA SER A 73 -4.96 19.72 8.93
C SER A 73 -4.98 18.19 9.11
N GLU A 74 -6.16 17.57 9.00
CA GLU A 74 -6.32 16.12 8.99
C GLU A 74 -5.58 15.48 7.81
N LEU A 75 -5.73 16.03 6.61
CA LEU A 75 -5.05 15.55 5.40
C LEU A 75 -3.52 15.64 5.55
N ALA A 76 -3.01 16.75 6.08
CA ALA A 76 -1.57 16.91 6.35
C ALA A 76 -1.05 15.83 7.31
N ARG A 77 -1.81 15.52 8.38
CA ARG A 77 -1.46 14.43 9.31
C ARG A 77 -1.44 13.07 8.61
N VAL A 78 -2.43 12.77 7.77
CA VAL A 78 -2.48 11.52 6.99
C VAL A 78 -1.29 11.42 6.05
N LEU A 79 -0.96 12.49 5.33
CA LEU A 79 0.21 12.53 4.44
C LEU A 79 1.52 12.34 5.19
N GLY A 80 1.66 12.93 6.38
CA GLY A 80 2.81 12.71 7.27
C GLY A 80 2.96 11.23 7.66
N ARG A 81 1.87 10.60 8.13
CA ARG A 81 1.85 9.16 8.45
C ARG A 81 2.15 8.30 7.23
N LYS A 82 1.60 8.64 6.06
CA LYS A 82 1.84 7.94 4.80
C LYS A 82 3.31 7.95 4.41
N GLY A 83 3.98 9.10 4.60
CA GLY A 83 5.43 9.23 4.38
C GLY A 83 6.27 8.34 5.30
N GLN A 84 5.85 8.17 6.56
CA GLN A 84 6.53 7.27 7.51
C GLN A 84 6.36 5.80 7.11
N ILE A 85 5.12 5.34 6.92
CA ILE A 85 4.81 3.94 6.56
C ILE A 85 5.38 3.58 5.19
N SER A 86 5.46 4.53 4.24
CA SER A 86 6.05 4.26 2.93
C SER A 86 7.50 3.79 3.02
N ARG A 87 8.28 4.29 3.99
CA ARG A 87 9.66 3.83 4.19
C ARG A 87 9.72 2.41 4.74
N GLU A 88 8.84 2.09 5.69
CA GLU A 88 8.74 0.75 6.27
C GLU A 88 8.31 -0.28 5.23
N LEU A 89 7.27 0.04 4.45
CA LEU A 89 6.76 -0.80 3.37
C LEU A 89 7.84 -1.12 2.32
N ARG A 90 8.64 -0.12 1.91
CA ARG A 90 9.76 -0.35 0.98
C ARG A 90 10.80 -1.30 1.57
N ARG A 91 11.08 -1.19 2.86
CA ARG A 91 12.04 -2.07 3.55
C ARG A 91 11.52 -3.49 3.68
N SER A 92 10.27 -3.69 4.10
CA SER A 92 9.67 -5.03 4.22
C SER A 92 9.52 -5.70 2.85
N PHE A 93 9.14 -4.94 1.82
CA PHE A 93 9.14 -5.42 0.44
C PHE A 93 10.53 -5.87 -0.02
N GLY A 94 11.56 -5.05 0.16
CA GLY A 94 12.93 -5.41 -0.22
C GLY A 94 13.45 -6.66 0.50
N LYS A 95 13.15 -6.80 1.79
CA LYS A 95 13.47 -8.02 2.57
C LYS A 95 12.73 -9.25 2.04
N HIS A 96 11.46 -9.10 1.70
CA HIS A 96 10.67 -10.19 1.10
C HIS A 96 11.26 -10.62 -0.24
N GLN A 97 11.55 -9.66 -1.13
CA GLN A 97 12.15 -9.93 -2.43
C GLN A 97 13.49 -10.65 -2.31
N ALA A 98 14.39 -10.17 -1.45
CA ALA A 98 15.69 -10.82 -1.22
C ALA A 98 15.54 -12.24 -0.67
N ALA A 99 14.65 -12.44 0.31
CA ALA A 99 14.39 -13.76 0.87
C ALA A 99 13.82 -14.74 -0.17
N ALA A 100 12.88 -14.25 -1.01
CA ALA A 100 12.29 -15.06 -2.08
C ALA A 100 13.35 -15.46 -3.12
N GLN A 101 14.21 -14.53 -3.55
CA GLN A 101 15.31 -14.81 -4.47
C GLN A 101 16.30 -15.85 -3.91
N LEU A 102 16.74 -15.67 -2.66
CA LEU A 102 17.61 -16.63 -1.99
C LEU A 102 16.96 -18.01 -1.89
N SER A 103 15.67 -18.08 -1.57
CA SER A 103 14.96 -19.36 -1.48
C SER A 103 14.90 -20.09 -2.83
N VAL A 104 14.73 -19.37 -3.94
CA VAL A 104 14.73 -19.95 -5.29
C VAL A 104 16.12 -20.44 -5.67
N GLU A 105 17.16 -19.67 -5.35
CA GLU A 105 18.53 -20.06 -5.62
C GLU A 105 18.93 -21.31 -4.83
N GLU A 106 18.57 -21.39 -3.55
CA GLU A 106 18.86 -22.56 -2.71
C GLU A 106 18.11 -23.82 -3.17
N THR A 107 16.84 -23.71 -3.58
CA THR A 107 16.12 -24.86 -4.15
C THR A 107 16.73 -25.32 -5.46
N ARG A 108 17.16 -24.39 -6.32
CA ARG A 108 17.86 -24.72 -7.57
C ARG A 108 19.19 -25.43 -7.30
N ARG A 109 20.00 -24.93 -6.38
CA ARG A 109 21.28 -25.57 -5.99
C ARG A 109 21.05 -26.96 -5.40
N ALA A 110 20.04 -27.12 -4.56
CA ALA A 110 19.69 -28.41 -3.99
C ALA A 110 19.25 -29.42 -5.08
N ALA A 111 18.46 -28.99 -6.06
CA ALA A 111 18.08 -29.82 -7.21
C ALA A 111 19.30 -30.25 -8.03
N GLN A 112 20.17 -29.30 -8.40
CA GLN A 112 21.40 -29.59 -9.15
C GLN A 112 22.31 -30.58 -8.41
N ARG A 113 22.49 -30.42 -7.09
CA ARG A 113 23.26 -31.37 -6.27
C ARG A 113 22.64 -32.77 -6.29
N ARG A 114 21.31 -32.88 -6.18
CA ARG A 114 20.60 -34.17 -6.25
C ARG A 114 20.79 -34.84 -7.61
N ASP A 115 20.70 -34.07 -8.70
CA ASP A 115 20.88 -34.60 -10.05
C ASP A 115 22.30 -35.12 -10.27
N LEU A 116 23.32 -34.37 -9.83
CA LEU A 116 24.72 -34.80 -9.88
C LEU A 116 24.96 -36.07 -9.05
N SER A 117 24.47 -36.11 -7.80
CA SER A 117 24.58 -37.32 -6.96
C SER A 117 23.88 -38.53 -7.57
N ARG A 118 22.74 -38.32 -8.24
CA ARG A 118 22.01 -39.39 -8.94
C ARG A 118 22.80 -39.93 -10.13
N LEU A 119 23.39 -39.05 -10.94
CA LEU A 119 24.23 -39.46 -12.07
C LEU A 119 25.46 -40.26 -11.61
N ALA A 120 26.14 -39.80 -10.55
CA ALA A 120 27.28 -40.51 -9.99
C ALA A 120 26.91 -41.91 -9.48
N LEU A 121 25.73 -42.08 -8.89
CA LEU A 121 25.24 -43.37 -8.42
C LEU A 121 24.87 -44.32 -9.57
N LEU A 122 24.33 -43.79 -10.68
CA LEU A 122 24.08 -44.60 -11.88
C LEU A 122 25.39 -45.06 -12.52
N ASP A 123 26.41 -44.21 -12.56
CA ASP A 123 27.73 -44.58 -13.08
C ASP A 123 28.40 -45.66 -12.21
N SER A 124 28.33 -45.55 -10.89
CA SER A 124 28.88 -46.57 -10.00
C SER A 124 28.18 -47.93 -10.12
N LEU A 125 26.86 -47.94 -10.29
CA LEU A 125 26.10 -49.16 -10.57
C LEU A 125 26.48 -49.79 -11.92
N ALA A 126 26.68 -48.97 -12.95
CA ALA A 126 27.10 -49.44 -14.26
C ALA A 126 28.51 -50.07 -14.21
N GLN A 127 29.41 -49.51 -13.41
CA GLN A 127 30.75 -50.07 -13.19
C GLN A 127 30.71 -51.43 -12.47
N LEU A 128 29.85 -51.60 -11.46
CA LEU A 128 29.66 -52.88 -10.78
C LEU A 128 29.17 -53.99 -11.73
N TYR A 129 28.25 -53.66 -12.63
CA TYR A 129 27.73 -54.61 -13.62
C TYR A 129 28.73 -55.00 -14.72
N ARG A 130 29.81 -54.23 -14.89
CA ARG A 130 30.85 -54.48 -15.90
C ARG A 130 31.96 -55.41 -15.40
N ILE A 131 32.00 -55.72 -14.10
CA ILE A 131 32.91 -56.71 -13.52
C ILE A 131 32.29 -58.10 -13.73
N PRO A 132 32.89 -58.99 -14.55
CA PRO A 132 32.34 -60.33 -14.75
C PRO A 132 32.37 -61.12 -13.42
N PRO A 133 31.38 -61.98 -13.15
CA PRO A 133 31.51 -62.94 -12.06
C PRO A 133 32.63 -63.94 -12.41
N ASP A 134 33.49 -64.22 -11.43
CA ASP A 134 34.56 -65.24 -11.49
C ASP A 134 34.02 -66.64 -11.83
#